data_AF-A0A8T6YD59-F1
#
_entry.id   AF-A0A8T6YD59-F1
#
_cell.length_a   1.000
_cell.length_b   1.000
_cell.length_c   1.000
_cell.angle_alpha   90.00
_cell.angle_beta   90.00
_cell.angle_gamma   90.00
#
_symmetry.space_group_name_H-M   'P 1'
#
loop_
_entity.id
_entity.type
_entity.pdbx_description
1 polymer ?
#
loop_
_entity_poly.entity_id
_entity_poly.type
_entity_poly.pdbx_seq_one_letter_code
_entity_poly.pdbx_strand_id
1 'polypeptide(L)'
;MNYININNKKYSSDTLKLLTGHMELDIDKIPENLLIIAEAVDGPDKLPYFIETIMSLKIEDPEKFRLILLRVQIDSELHMSEDLQKYQKRLYVSQVIEKLLYGELFFEAGKEEEDDEE
;
A
#
# COMPACT_ATOMS: atom_id res chain seq x y z
N MET A 1 8.56 -17.28 -0.12
CA MET A 1 8.50 -15.92 0.45
C MET A 1 9.52 -15.83 1.57
N ASN A 2 10.37 -14.81 1.53
CA ASN A 2 11.31 -14.51 2.61
C ASN A 2 10.63 -13.59 3.62
N TYR A 3 10.82 -13.86 4.91
CA TYR A 3 10.18 -13.09 5.98
C TYR A 3 11.23 -12.43 6.88
N ILE A 4 10.91 -11.24 7.38
CA ILE A 4 11.71 -10.49 8.35
C ILE A 4 10.88 -10.30 9.62
N ASN A 5 11.52 -10.45 10.77
CA ASN A 5 10.89 -10.18 12.06
C ASN A 5 11.21 -8.77 12.52
N ILE A 6 10.19 -7.94 12.73
CA ILE A 6 10.31 -6.58 13.28
C ILE A 6 9.31 -6.49 14.43
N ASN A 7 9.72 -6.06 15.62
CA ASN A 7 8.86 -5.93 16.80
C ASN A 7 7.99 -7.17 17.09
N ASN A 8 8.59 -8.37 16.99
CA ASN A 8 7.93 -9.68 17.16
C ASN A 8 6.81 -10.01 16.15
N LYS A 9 6.70 -9.27 15.05
CA LYS A 9 5.79 -9.56 13.93
C LYS A 9 6.57 -9.96 12.69
N LYS A 10 5.95 -10.82 11.87
CA LYS A 10 6.51 -11.31 10.60
C LYS A 10 6.00 -10.46 9.45
N TYR A 11 6.92 -10.00 8.61
CA TYR A 11 6.65 -9.21 7.41
C TYR A 11 7.27 -9.89 6.19
N SER A 12 6.58 -9.84 5.05
CA SER A 12 7.16 -10.24 3.76
C SER A 12 8.29 -9.28 3.40
N SER A 13 9.49 -9.83 3.15
CA SER A 13 10.62 -9.02 2.68
C SER A 13 10.30 -8.34 1.36
N ASP A 14 9.54 -8.99 0.48
CA ASP A 14 9.21 -8.45 -0.84
C ASP A 14 8.25 -7.27 -0.72
N THR A 15 7.27 -7.38 0.19
CA THR A 15 6.34 -6.27 0.49
C THR A 15 7.08 -5.09 1.12
N LEU A 16 8.00 -5.31 2.06
CA LEU A 16 8.78 -4.21 2.63
C LEU A 16 9.66 -3.50 1.59
N LYS A 17 10.28 -4.25 0.66
CA LYS A 17 11.08 -3.67 -0.44
C LYS A 17 10.21 -2.81 -1.34
N LEU A 18 9.05 -3.34 -1.71
CA LEU A 18 8.08 -2.64 -2.54
C LEU A 18 7.62 -1.33 -1.90
N LEU A 19 7.21 -1.37 -0.63
CA LEU A 19 6.69 -0.21 0.08
C LEU A 19 7.77 0.86 0.31
N THR A 20 9.01 0.45 0.59
CA THR A 20 10.13 1.39 0.74
C THR A 20 10.65 1.91 -0.60
N GLY A 21 10.36 1.22 -1.70
CA GLY A 21 10.90 1.54 -3.03
C GLY A 21 12.38 1.21 -3.16
N HIS A 22 12.91 0.30 -2.33
CA HIS A 22 14.32 -0.06 -2.28
C HIS A 22 14.50 -1.57 -2.44
N MET A 23 15.44 -1.98 -3.30
CA MET A 23 15.76 -3.39 -3.53
C MET A 23 16.48 -4.04 -2.35
N GLU A 24 17.15 -3.22 -1.54
CA GLU A 24 17.81 -3.57 -0.29
C GLU A 24 17.09 -2.89 0.89
N LEU A 25 16.97 -3.61 2.01
CA LEU A 25 16.23 -3.16 3.18
C LEU A 25 17.18 -2.71 4.28
N ASP A 26 16.97 -1.49 4.76
CA ASP A 26 17.51 -1.00 6.02
C ASP A 26 16.39 -1.07 7.06
N ILE A 27 16.35 -2.17 7.82
CA ILE A 27 15.24 -2.50 8.73
C ILE A 27 15.05 -1.40 9.79
N ASP A 28 16.14 -0.79 10.25
CA ASP A 28 16.13 0.22 11.31
C ASP A 28 15.54 1.57 10.86
N LYS A 29 15.39 1.76 9.53
CA LYS A 29 14.82 2.98 8.94
C LYS A 29 13.37 2.82 8.48
N ILE A 30 12.75 1.66 8.67
CA ILE A 30 11.37 1.44 8.25
C ILE A 30 10.43 2.12 9.25
N PRO A 31 9.64 3.13 8.83
CA PRO A 31 8.76 3.83 9.74
C PRO A 31 7.55 2.97 10.12
N GLU A 32 7.01 3.17 11.32
CA GLU A 32 5.92 2.36 11.87
C GLU A 32 4.64 2.41 11.02
N ASN A 33 4.33 3.58 10.44
CA ASN A 33 3.20 3.72 9.52
C ASN A 33 3.31 2.78 8.31
N LEU A 34 4.52 2.54 7.78
CA LEU A 34 4.76 1.63 6.67
C LEU A 34 4.61 0.16 7.09
N LEU A 35 4.94 -0.18 8.34
CA LEU A 35 4.70 -1.52 8.89
C LEU A 35 3.20 -1.84 8.96
N ILE A 36 2.36 -0.86 9.33
CA ILE A 36 0.90 -1.03 9.34
C ILE A 36 0.38 -1.30 7.92
N ILE A 37 0.87 -0.57 6.92
CA ILE A 37 0.53 -0.84 5.51
C ILE A 37 1.00 -2.23 5.08
N ALA A 38 2.21 -2.63 5.47
CA ALA A 38 2.73 -3.97 5.17
C ALA A 38 1.85 -5.08 5.75
N GLU A 39 1.33 -4.92 6.97
CA GLU A 39 0.41 -5.91 7.57
C GLU A 39 -0.91 -6.02 6.80
N ALA A 40 -1.45 -4.89 6.33
CA ALA A 40 -2.67 -4.88 5.54
C ALA A 40 -2.46 -5.52 4.16
N VAL A 41 -1.32 -5.26 3.51
CA VAL A 41 -0.99 -5.80 2.17
C VAL A 41 -0.64 -7.29 2.24
N ASP A 42 0.11 -7.73 3.25
CA ASP A 42 0.47 -9.13 3.43
C ASP A 42 -0.72 -9.98 3.91
N GLY A 43 -1.66 -9.37 4.64
CA GLY A 43 -2.90 -10.00 5.09
C GLY A 43 -4.14 -9.18 4.74
N PRO A 44 -4.60 -9.20 3.48
CA PRO A 44 -5.72 -8.37 3.02
C PRO A 44 -7.00 -8.47 3.85
N ASP A 45 -7.29 -9.66 4.38
CA ASP A 45 -8.49 -9.91 5.20
C ASP A 45 -8.42 -9.18 6.57
N LYS A 46 -7.26 -8.61 6.94
CA LYS A 46 -7.08 -7.80 8.15
C LYS A 46 -7.45 -6.34 7.97
N LEU A 47 -7.61 -5.87 6.73
CA LEU A 47 -7.90 -4.46 6.44
C LEU A 47 -9.05 -3.87 7.28
N PRO A 48 -10.21 -4.56 7.48
CA PRO A 48 -11.29 -4.01 8.29
C PRO A 48 -10.88 -3.65 9.72
N TYR A 49 -9.93 -4.38 10.30
CA TYR A 49 -9.42 -4.14 11.66
C TYR A 49 -8.38 -3.02 11.72
N PHE A 50 -7.83 -2.61 10.58
CA PHE A 50 -6.84 -1.54 10.50
C PHE A 50 -7.42 -0.19 10.11
N ILE A 51 -8.71 -0.08 9.75
CA ILE A 51 -9.32 1.17 9.26
C ILE A 51 -9.04 2.34 10.21
N GLU A 52 -9.36 2.22 11.49
CA GLU A 52 -9.15 3.30 12.48
C GLU A 52 -7.68 3.65 12.65
N THR A 53 -6.80 2.64 12.63
CA THR A 53 -5.35 2.82 12.74
C THR A 53 -4.80 3.57 11.53
N ILE A 54 -5.24 3.19 10.34
CA ILE A 54 -4.84 3.79 9.06
C ILE A 54 -5.29 5.24 8.99
N MET A 55 -6.56 5.52 9.32
CA MET A 55 -7.08 6.90 9.34
C MET A 55 -6.39 7.80 10.37
N SER A 56 -5.77 7.21 11.40
CA SER A 56 -5.05 7.93 12.46
C SER A 56 -3.54 8.02 12.20
N LEU A 57 -3.04 7.57 11.05
CA LEU A 57 -1.62 7.60 10.73
C LEU A 57 -1.09 9.03 10.69
N LYS A 58 0.04 9.26 11.35
CA LYS A 58 0.83 10.48 11.16
C LYS A 58 1.64 10.33 9.89
N ILE A 59 1.28 11.10 8.86
CA ILE A 59 1.95 11.11 7.56
C ILE A 59 2.63 12.46 7.41
N GLU A 60 3.97 12.46 7.47
CA GLU A 60 4.77 13.69 7.34
C GLU A 60 4.74 14.26 5.91
N ASP A 61 4.77 13.37 4.92
CA ASP A 61 4.76 13.70 3.49
C ASP A 61 3.64 12.90 2.80
N PRO A 62 2.44 13.49 2.66
CA PRO A 62 1.27 12.84 2.09
C PRO A 62 1.49 12.37 0.65
N GLU A 63 2.17 13.17 -0.19
CA GLU A 63 2.43 12.83 -1.59
C GLU A 63 3.37 11.63 -1.68
N LYS A 64 4.47 11.65 -0.93
CA LYS A 64 5.40 10.51 -0.89
C LYS A 64 4.74 9.25 -0.35
N PHE A 65 3.86 9.38 0.64
CA PHE A 65 3.11 8.24 1.17
C PHE A 65 2.10 7.69 0.16
N ARG A 66 1.47 8.55 -0.65
CA ARG A 66 0.57 8.11 -1.72
C ARG A 66 1.31 7.25 -2.76
N LEU A 67 2.55 7.61 -3.09
CA LEU A 67 3.41 6.79 -3.97
C LEU A 67 3.71 5.39 -3.40
N ILE A 68 3.65 5.18 -2.09
CA ILE A 68 3.80 3.85 -1.48
C ILE A 68 2.63 2.96 -1.89
N LEU A 69 1.41 3.48 -1.82
CA LEU A 69 0.19 2.75 -2.20
C LEU A 69 0.17 2.50 -3.71
N LEU A 70 0.59 3.48 -4.50
CA LEU A 70 0.71 3.36 -5.95
C LEU A 70 1.65 2.21 -6.36
N ARG A 71 2.78 2.03 -5.67
CA ARG A 71 3.70 0.90 -5.92
C ARG A 71 3.01 -0.45 -5.72
N VAL A 72 2.15 -0.58 -4.70
CA VAL A 72 1.38 -1.81 -4.46
C VAL A 72 0.35 -2.07 -5.55
N GLN A 73 -0.31 -1.01 -6.03
CA GLN A 73 -1.27 -1.11 -7.14
C GLN A 73 -0.57 -1.62 -8.41
N ILE A 74 0.52 -0.97 -8.81
CA ILE A 74 1.30 -1.33 -10.01
C ILE A 74 1.86 -2.76 -9.89
N ASP A 75 2.45 -3.11 -8.74
CA ASP A 75 2.94 -4.48 -8.48
C ASP A 75 1.82 -5.52 -8.63
N SER A 76 0.63 -5.21 -8.11
CA SER A 76 -0.50 -6.12 -8.17
C SER A 76 -1.05 -6.30 -9.58
N GLU A 77 -1.09 -5.23 -10.38
CA GLU A 77 -1.51 -5.30 -11.78
C GLU A 77 -0.50 -6.09 -12.63
N LEU A 78 0.81 -5.86 -12.45
CA LEU A 78 1.86 -6.53 -13.21
C LEU A 78 1.87 -8.05 -12.99
N HIS A 79 1.60 -8.51 -11.76
CA HIS A 79 1.65 -9.92 -11.39
C HIS A 79 0.26 -10.58 -11.32
N MET A 80 -0.80 -9.87 -11.76
CA MET A 80 -2.19 -10.36 -11.64
C MET A 80 -2.40 -11.73 -12.31
N SER A 81 -1.72 -11.97 -13.43
CA SER A 81 -1.80 -13.23 -14.17
C SER A 81 -1.13 -14.41 -13.45
N GLU A 82 -0.21 -14.14 -12.51
CA GLU A 82 0.50 -15.17 -11.76
C GLU A 82 -0.37 -15.76 -10.64
N ASP A 83 -1.14 -14.90 -9.97
CA ASP A 83 -2.07 -15.28 -8.91
C ASP A 83 -3.18 -14.23 -8.77
N LEU A 84 -4.24 -14.41 -9.56
CA LEU A 84 -5.37 -13.49 -9.63
C LEU A 84 -5.95 -13.21 -8.23
N GLN A 85 -6.15 -14.25 -7.42
CA GLN A 85 -6.80 -14.09 -6.13
C GLN A 85 -5.92 -13.29 -5.15
N LYS A 86 -4.63 -13.59 -5.10
CA LYS A 86 -3.68 -12.88 -4.22
C LYS A 86 -3.53 -11.41 -4.64
N TYR A 87 -3.29 -11.16 -5.92
CA TYR A 87 -2.97 -9.82 -6.39
C TYR A 87 -4.22 -8.93 -6.50
N GLN A 88 -5.40 -9.48 -6.80
CA GLN A 88 -6.66 -8.72 -6.74
C GLN A 88 -6.95 -8.24 -5.31
N LYS A 89 -6.70 -9.08 -4.29
CA LYS A 89 -6.85 -8.66 -2.89
C LYS A 89 -5.85 -7.58 -2.49
N ARG A 90 -4.58 -7.69 -2.89
CA ARG A 90 -3.54 -6.66 -2.64
C ARG A 90 -3.89 -5.33 -3.30
N LEU A 91 -4.34 -5.38 -4.56
CA LEU A 91 -4.80 -4.21 -5.30
C LEU A 91 -5.95 -3.52 -4.56
N TYR A 92 -6.99 -4.27 -4.20
CA TYR A 92 -8.14 -3.76 -3.46
C TYR A 92 -7.72 -3.07 -2.15
N VAL A 93 -6.84 -3.71 -1.35
CA VAL A 93 -6.34 -3.12 -0.10
C VAL A 93 -5.68 -1.77 -0.35
N SER A 94 -4.74 -1.71 -1.30
CA SER A 94 -4.01 -0.47 -1.57
C SER A 94 -4.93 0.66 -2.06
N GLN A 95 -5.93 0.34 -2.87
CA GLN A 95 -6.92 1.31 -3.37
C GLN A 95 -7.85 1.81 -2.25
N VAL A 96 -8.32 0.92 -1.37
CA VAL A 96 -9.15 1.31 -0.24
C VAL A 96 -8.38 2.21 0.72
N ILE A 97 -7.14 1.85 1.05
CA ILE A 97 -6.29 2.68 1.91
C ILE A 97 -6.07 4.04 1.28
N GLU A 98 -5.84 4.10 -0.03
CA GLU A 98 -5.67 5.36 -0.73
C GLU A 98 -6.95 6.21 -0.66
N LYS A 99 -8.12 5.63 -0.98
CA LYS A 99 -9.41 6.34 -0.88
C LYS A 99 -9.70 6.82 0.55
N LEU A 100 -9.35 6.05 1.58
CA LEU A 100 -9.52 6.44 2.97
C LEU A 100 -8.66 7.65 3.37
N LEU A 101 -7.44 7.74 2.83
CA LEU A 101 -6.47 8.78 3.20
C LEU A 101 -6.56 10.03 2.32
N TYR A 102 -6.93 9.86 1.04
CA TYR A 102 -6.83 10.91 0.02
C TYR A 102 -8.16 11.21 -0.70
N GLY A 103 -9.21 10.42 -0.46
CA GLY A 103 -10.53 10.60 -1.07
C GLY A 103 -10.68 9.99 -2.48
N GLU A 104 -9.58 9.83 -3.23
CA GLU A 104 -9.58 9.35 -4.62
C GLU A 104 -8.32 8.52 -4.94
N LEU A 105 -8.34 7.76 -6.04
CA LEU A 105 -7.13 7.07 -6.52
C LEU A 105 -6.26 7.98 -7.37
N PHE A 106 -4.94 7.85 -7.25
CA PHE A 106 -3.97 8.62 -8.02
C PHE A 106 -4.18 8.48 -9.54
N PHE A 107 -4.50 7.27 -10.01
CA PHE A 107 -4.78 7.03 -11.43
C PHE A 107 -6.19 7.46 -11.86
N GLU A 108 -7.12 7.71 -10.94
CA GLU A 108 -8.47 8.21 -11.24
C GLU A 108 -8.49 9.75 -11.30
N ALA A 109 -7.65 10.43 -10.51
CA ALA A 109 -7.56 11.89 -10.39
C ALA A 109 -7.25 12.64 -11.70
N GLY A 110 -6.72 11.96 -12.72
CA GLY A 110 -6.45 12.55 -14.04
C GLY A 110 -7.60 12.44 -15.05
N LYS A 111 -8.75 11.86 -14.68
CA LYS A 111 -9.89 11.64 -15.59
C LYS A 111 -11.04 12.63 -15.43
N GLU A 112 -11.06 13.44 -14.37
CA GLU A 112 -12.16 14.38 -14.10
C GLU A 112 -11.93 15.79 -14.68
N GLU A 113 -10.78 16.08 -15.30
CA GLU A 113 -10.52 17.40 -15.91
C GLU A 113 -11.01 17.53 -17.38
N GLU A 114 -11.74 16.55 -17.94
CA GLU A 114 -12.20 16.58 -19.34
C GLU A 114 -13.69 16.94 -19.56
N ASP A 115 -14.46 17.33 -18.53
CA ASP A 115 -15.92 17.57 -18.67
C ASP A 115 -16.40 19.02 -18.39
N ASP A 116 -15.52 20.03 -18.44
CA ASP A 116 -15.88 21.47 -18.29
C ASP A 116 -15.74 22.29 -19.60
N GLU A 117 -16.01 21.67 -20.76
CA GLU A 117 -16.27 22.41 -22.01
C GLU A 117 -17.66 22.05 -22.58
N GLU A 118 -18.73 22.72 -22.10
CA GLU A 118 -19.93 23.05 -22.90
C GLU A 118 -20.74 24.21 -22.30
#